data_AF-A0A7C4XIH4-F1
#
_entry.id   AF-A0A7C4XIH4-F1
#
_cell.length_a   1.000
_cell.length_b   1.000
_cell.length_c   1.000
_cell.angle_alpha   90.00
_cell.angle_beta   90.00
_cell.angle_gamma   90.00
#
_symmetry.space_group_name_H-M   'P 1'
#
loop_
_entity.id
_entity.type
_entity.pdbx_description
1 polymer ?
#
loop_
_entity_poly.entity_id
_entity_poly.type
_entity_poly.pdbx_seq_one_letter_code
_entity_poly.pdbx_strand_id
1 'polypeptide(L)'
;MGELDSTHSIKASIKLLPLMHHSKDTYLLWYSYYQTLPKIHRYTLGQKIDTLFIELIEALSIASFLKSAEKLHFIELAIQKVDTLKILLMVL
;
A
#
# COMPACT_ATOMS: atom_id res chain seq x y z
N MET A 1 -9.20 -32.89 -9.33
CA MET A 1 -9.83 -31.77 -8.59
C MET A 1 -8.79 -30.74 -8.12
N GLY A 2 -7.74 -30.44 -8.91
CA GLY A 2 -6.59 -29.63 -8.46
C GLY A 2 -6.12 -28.51 -9.40
N GLU A 3 -6.76 -28.31 -10.56
CA GLU A 3 -6.36 -27.28 -11.54
C GLU A 3 -7.17 -25.97 -11.44
N LEU A 4 -8.39 -26.02 -10.88
CA LEU A 4 -9.29 -24.86 -10.83
C LEU A 4 -8.89 -23.81 -9.77
N ASP A 5 -8.12 -24.20 -8.75
CA ASP A 5 -7.67 -23.31 -7.68
C ASP A 5 -6.42 -22.48 -8.10
N SER A 6 -5.56 -23.10 -8.90
CA SER A 6 -4.31 -22.51 -9.42
C SER A 6 -4.57 -21.33 -10.36
N THR A 7 -5.59 -21.44 -11.21
CA THR A 7 -5.93 -20.40 -12.20
C THR A 7 -6.57 -19.16 -11.57
N HIS A 8 -7.32 -19.32 -10.47
CA HIS A 8 -7.87 -18.21 -9.70
C HIS A 8 -6.79 -17.44 -8.93
N SER A 9 -5.83 -18.16 -8.35
CA SER A 9 -4.66 -17.58 -7.68
C SER A 9 -3.79 -16.76 -8.66
N ILE A 10 -3.48 -17.30 -9.84
CA ILE A 10 -2.67 -16.60 -10.86
C ILE A 10 -3.37 -15.33 -11.37
N LYS A 11 -4.68 -15.37 -11.64
CA LYS A 11 -5.44 -14.17 -12.05
C LYS A 11 -5.45 -13.09 -10.97
N ALA A 12 -5.54 -13.47 -9.70
CA ALA A 12 -5.52 -12.51 -8.60
C ALA A 12 -4.13 -11.86 -8.43
N SER A 13 -3.04 -12.63 -8.60
CA SER A 13 -1.67 -12.08 -8.63
C SER A 13 -1.47 -11.09 -9.78
N ILE A 14 -2.01 -11.38 -10.99
CA ILE A 14 -1.96 -10.47 -12.14
C ILE A 14 -2.73 -9.16 -11.87
N LYS A 15 -3.83 -9.20 -11.11
CA LYS A 15 -4.65 -8.02 -10.79
C LYS A 15 -4.06 -7.14 -9.68
N LEU A 16 -3.19 -7.69 -8.81
CA LEU A 16 -2.47 -6.96 -7.77
C LEU A 16 -1.18 -6.30 -8.25
N LEU A 17 -0.57 -6.82 -9.31
CA LEU A 17 0.59 -6.20 -9.96
C LEU A 17 0.41 -4.70 -10.31
N PRO A 18 -0.69 -4.26 -10.95
CA PRO A 18 -0.88 -2.85 -11.26
C PRO A 18 -1.06 -2.00 -10.00
N LEU A 19 -1.67 -2.54 -8.94
CA LEU A 19 -1.85 -1.83 -7.68
C LEU A 19 -0.51 -1.61 -6.97
N MET A 20 0.35 -2.64 -6.92
CA MET A 20 1.70 -2.52 -6.39
C MET A 20 2.53 -1.50 -7.16
N HIS A 21 2.43 -1.49 -8.49
CA HIS A 21 3.12 -0.50 -9.32
C HIS A 21 2.66 0.93 -8.99
N HIS A 22 1.35 1.13 -8.87
CA HIS A 22 0.78 2.44 -8.53
C HIS A 22 1.17 2.91 -7.12
N SER A 23 1.16 2.01 -6.12
CA SER A 23 1.63 2.32 -4.77
C SER A 23 3.10 2.71 -4.75
N LYS A 24 3.94 2.01 -5.52
CA LYS A 24 5.37 2.33 -5.68
C LYS A 24 5.56 3.71 -6.32
N ASP A 25 4.87 4.02 -7.41
CA ASP A 25 4.97 5.33 -8.08
C ASP A 25 4.49 6.47 -7.16
N THR A 26 3.41 6.24 -6.42
CA THR A 26 2.88 7.22 -5.45
C THR A 26 3.86 7.44 -4.29
N TYR A 27 4.52 6.38 -3.80
CA TYR A 27 5.54 6.51 -2.77
C TYR A 27 6.77 7.28 -3.26
N LEU A 28 7.22 7.05 -4.51
CA LEU A 28 8.30 7.84 -5.10
C LEU A 28 7.96 9.33 -5.19
N LEU A 29 6.72 9.64 -5.56
CA LEU A 29 6.21 11.01 -5.56
C LEU A 29 6.21 11.60 -4.14
N TRP A 30 5.68 10.89 -3.15
CA TRP A 30 5.74 11.29 -1.74
C TRP A 30 7.17 11.55 -1.29
N TYR A 31 8.10 10.65 -1.59
CA TYR A 31 9.51 10.77 -1.20
C TYR A 31 10.15 12.04 -1.76
N SER A 32 9.80 12.43 -3.00
CA SER A 32 10.27 13.70 -3.57
C SER A 32 9.79 14.92 -2.76
N TYR A 33 8.54 14.91 -2.28
CA TYR A 33 8.02 15.96 -1.40
C TYR A 33 8.69 15.91 -0.02
N TYR A 34 8.88 14.71 0.54
CA TYR A 34 9.51 14.50 1.84
C TYR A 34 10.91 15.11 1.92
N GLN A 35 11.69 15.03 0.83
CA GLN A 35 13.02 15.63 0.74
C GLN A 35 13.00 17.17 0.81
N THR A 36 11.90 17.81 0.42
CA THR A 36 11.74 19.27 0.40
C THR A 36 11.03 19.83 1.64
N LEU A 37 10.35 18.98 2.43
CA LEU A 37 9.62 19.40 3.64
C LEU A 37 10.55 20.07 4.67
N PRO A 38 10.11 21.16 5.33
CA PRO A 38 10.82 21.74 6.46
C PRO A 38 11.01 20.69 7.57
N LYS A 39 12.16 20.73 8.28
CA LYS A 39 12.51 19.73 9.32
C LYS A 39 11.38 19.48 10.32
N ILE A 40 10.68 20.53 10.74
CA ILE A 40 9.61 20.43 11.74
C ILE A 40 8.43 19.56 11.28
N HIS A 41 8.01 19.70 10.02
CA HIS A 41 6.94 18.88 9.44
C HIS A 41 7.44 17.49 9.05
N ARG A 42 8.71 17.39 8.64
CA ARG A 42 9.35 16.13 8.24
C ARG A 42 9.40 15.12 9.38
N TYR A 43 9.86 15.51 10.57
CA TYR A 43 9.98 14.61 11.73
C TYR A 43 8.68 14.41 12.52
N THR A 44 7.57 15.00 12.06
CA THR A 44 6.26 14.86 12.71
C THR A 44 5.30 14.12 11.79
N LEU A 45 4.54 14.88 10.98
CA LEU A 45 3.51 14.35 10.11
C LEU A 45 4.12 13.65 8.89
N GLY A 46 5.22 14.18 8.35
CA GLY A 46 5.94 13.58 7.23
C GLY A 46 6.41 12.16 7.55
N GLN A 47 7.06 11.94 8.69
CA GLN A 47 7.54 10.60 9.07
C GLN A 47 6.38 9.61 9.28
N LYS A 48 5.23 10.06 9.79
CA LYS A 48 4.02 9.22 9.90
C LYS A 48 3.47 8.83 8.54
N ILE A 49 3.40 9.76 7.60
CA ILE A 49 2.96 9.49 6.22
C ILE A 49 3.92 8.51 5.55
N ASP A 50 5.24 8.71 5.71
CA ASP A 50 6.27 7.82 5.18
C ASP A 50 6.11 6.38 5.70
N THR A 51 5.88 6.24 7.01
CA THR A 51 5.63 4.93 7.63
C THR A 51 4.36 4.27 7.07
N LEU A 52 3.27 5.02 6.90
CA LEU A 52 2.02 4.50 6.35
C LEU A 52 2.16 4.03 4.89
N PHE A 53 3.02 4.67 4.09
CA PHE A 53 3.33 4.19 2.75
C PHE A 53 4.03 2.83 2.77
N ILE A 54 4.99 2.63 3.69
CA ILE A 54 5.68 1.34 3.86
C ILE A 54 4.68 0.26 4.29
N GLU A 55 3.87 0.54 5.31
CA GLU A 55 2.83 -0.38 5.79
C GLU A 55 1.80 -0.73 4.70
N LEU A 56 1.43 0.22 3.84
CA LEU A 56 0.57 -0.02 2.69
C LEU A 56 1.21 -1.01 1.70
N ILE A 57 2.48 -0.80 1.35
CA ILE A 57 3.21 -1.68 0.43
C ILE A 57 3.34 -3.09 1.02
N GLU A 58 3.59 -3.21 2.32
CA GLU A 58 3.65 -4.49 3.02
C GLU A 58 2.30 -5.22 2.99
N ALA A 59 1.20 -4.53 3.35
CA ALA A 59 -0.14 -5.12 3.33
C ALA A 59 -0.53 -5.62 1.92
N LEU A 60 -0.22 -4.84 0.88
CA LEU A 60 -0.45 -5.23 -0.51
C LEU A 60 0.43 -6.42 -0.93
N SER A 61 1.69 -6.43 -0.51
CA SER A 61 2.62 -7.52 -0.78
C SER A 61 2.12 -8.81 -0.15
N ILE A 62 1.71 -8.79 1.12
CA ILE A 62 1.14 -9.95 1.81
C ILE A 62 -0.14 -10.42 1.11
N ALA A 63 -1.07 -9.52 0.80
CA ALA A 63 -2.30 -9.84 0.07
C ALA A 63 -2.06 -10.47 -1.32
N SER A 64 -0.91 -10.19 -1.94
CA SER A 64 -0.54 -10.75 -3.24
C SER A 64 -0.18 -12.24 -3.19
N PHE A 65 0.32 -12.72 -2.04
CA PHE A 65 0.75 -14.11 -1.84
C PHE A 65 -0.24 -14.98 -1.06
N LEU A 66 -1.27 -14.39 -0.45
CA LEU A 66 -2.27 -15.11 0.35
C LEU A 66 -3.40 -15.75 -0.47
N LYS A 67 -3.92 -16.88 0.04
CA LYS A 67 -5.12 -17.55 -0.46
C LYS A 67 -6.40 -16.88 0.07
N SER A 68 -7.53 -17.04 -0.65
CA SER A 68 -8.70 -16.14 -0.63
C SER A 68 -9.25 -15.66 0.73
N ALA A 69 -9.21 -16.47 1.80
CA ALA A 69 -9.81 -16.09 3.08
C ALA A 69 -8.99 -15.03 3.84
N GLU A 70 -7.67 -15.18 3.89
CA GLU A 70 -6.79 -14.24 4.61
C GLU A 70 -6.54 -12.97 3.78
N LYS A 71 -6.66 -13.07 2.46
CA LYS A 71 -6.44 -11.98 1.52
C LYS A 71 -7.38 -10.78 1.77
N LEU A 72 -8.64 -11.03 2.12
CA LEU A 72 -9.62 -9.96 2.34
C LEU A 72 -9.18 -9.03 3.48
N HIS A 73 -8.68 -9.60 4.58
CA HIS A 73 -8.22 -8.83 5.73
C HIS A 73 -7.10 -7.85 5.37
N PHE A 74 -6.11 -8.28 4.59
CA PHE A 74 -5.00 -7.41 4.17
C PHE A 74 -5.42 -6.35 3.15
N ILE A 75 -6.44 -6.62 2.33
CA ILE A 75 -7.01 -5.61 1.43
C ILE A 75 -7.73 -4.53 2.23
N GLU A 76 -8.55 -4.91 3.23
CA GLU A 76 -9.22 -3.95 4.12
C GLU A 76 -8.20 -3.11 4.89
N LEU A 77 -7.14 -3.74 5.38
CA LEU A 77 -6.02 -3.03 6.01
C LEU A 77 -5.38 -2.02 5.06
N ALA A 78 -5.07 -2.42 3.82
CA ALA A 78 -4.50 -1.51 2.82
C ALA A 78 -5.42 -0.31 2.53
N ILE A 79 -6.73 -0.52 2.43
CA ILE A 79 -7.72 0.55 2.25
C ILE A 79 -7.68 1.52 3.42
N GLN A 80 -7.67 1.01 4.66
CA GLN A 80 -7.58 1.86 5.86
C GLN A 80 -6.31 2.71 5.88
N LYS A 81 -5.17 2.15 5.46
CA LYS A 81 -3.90 2.91 5.35
C LYS A 81 -4.01 4.02 4.31
N VAL A 82 -4.61 3.74 3.15
CA VAL A 82 -4.86 4.74 2.10
C VAL A 82 -5.76 5.88 2.60
N ASP A 83 -6.83 5.57 3.32
CA ASP A 83 -7.74 6.60 3.84
C ASP A 83 -7.08 7.46 4.91
N THR A 84 -6.25 6.85 5.77
CA THR A 84 -5.43 7.58 6.73
C THR A 84 -4.42 8.49 6.02
N LEU A 85 -3.72 7.98 4.99
CA LEU A 85 -2.78 8.76 4.17
C LEU A 85 -3.44 10.01 3.59
N LYS A 86 -4.64 9.88 3.01
CA LYS A 86 -5.38 11.02 2.43
C LYS A 86 -5.59 12.12 3.47
N ILE A 87 -6.07 11.77 4.67
CA ILE A 87 -6.34 12.74 5.73
C ILE A 87 -5.05 13.42 6.18
N LEU A 88 -3.97 12.67 6.40
CA LEU A 88 -2.70 13.27 6.84
C LEU A 88 -2.09 14.16 5.74
N LEU A 89 -2.21 13.79 4.47
CA LEU A 89 -1.76 14.60 3.34
C LEU A 89 -2.59 15.90 3.18
N MET A 90 -3.88 15.90 3.54
CA MET A 90 -4.71 17.12 3.53
C MET A 90 -4.34 18.12 4.63
N VAL A 91 -3.71 17.66 5.71
CA VAL A 91 -3.36 18.48 6.88
C VAL A 91 -1.91 18.96 6.86
N LEU A 92 -1.04 18.29 6.10
CA LEU A 92 0.38 18.62 5.93
C LEU A 92 0.58 19.91 5.11
#